data_AF-A0A975B9Z3-F1
#
_entry.id   AF-A0A975B9Z3-F1
#
_cell.length_a   1.000
_cell.length_b   1.000
_cell.length_c   1.000
_cell.angle_alpha   90.00
_cell.angle_beta   90.00
_cell.angle_gamma   90.00
#
_symmetry.space_group_name_H-M   'P 1'
#
loop_
_entity.id
_entity.type
_entity.pdbx_description
1 polymer ?
#
loop_
_entity_poly.entity_id
_entity_poly.type
_entity_poly.pdbx_seq_one_letter_code
_entity_poly.pdbx_strand_id
1 'polypeptide(L)'
;MIKYEAIYEKLFVRNLRRYSSLKGRIKRRVERIIDNPYVNTESLSDLTKRLNLIGCRSARIDQNFRIVFVICEECRNLPDCEFCFCDNVPDKTIIFLTVGPHDKAYAMK
;
A
#
# COMPACT_ATOMS: atom_id res chain seq x y z
N MET A 1 10.58 -5.72 -19.28
CA MET A 1 10.11 -5.02 -18.06
C MET A 1 9.92 -6.05 -16.97
N ILE A 2 10.50 -5.83 -15.79
CA ILE A 2 10.30 -6.72 -14.64
C ILE A 2 9.09 -6.16 -13.88
N LYS A 3 8.02 -6.95 -13.77
CA LYS A 3 6.85 -6.60 -12.97
C LYS A 3 7.07 -7.01 -11.51
N TYR A 4 6.51 -6.25 -10.58
CA TYR A 4 6.53 -6.62 -9.17
C TYR A 4 5.53 -7.74 -8.90
N GLU A 5 5.83 -8.56 -7.90
CA GLU A 5 4.86 -9.49 -7.33
C GLU A 5 3.96 -8.75 -6.33
N ALA A 6 2.73 -9.22 -6.14
CA ALA A 6 1.75 -8.58 -5.28
C ALA A 6 1.24 -9.53 -4.20
N ILE A 7 1.39 -9.11 -2.95
CA ILE A 7 0.79 -9.75 -1.78
C ILE A 7 -0.28 -8.83 -1.23
N TYR A 8 -1.41 -9.40 -0.79
CA TYR A 8 -2.56 -8.65 -0.30
C TYR A 8 -2.84 -9.01 1.15
N GLU A 9 -2.72 -8.04 2.03
CA GLU A 9 -3.04 -8.24 3.44
C GLU A 9 -4.53 -8.50 3.68
N LYS A 10 -4.83 -9.17 4.79
CA LYS A 10 -6.22 -9.49 5.17
C LYS A 10 -7.10 -8.24 5.23
N LEU A 11 -6.53 -7.13 5.74
CA LEU A 11 -7.22 -5.84 5.83
C LEU A 11 -7.54 -5.28 4.44
N PHE A 12 -6.59 -5.34 3.50
CA PHE A 12 -6.80 -4.95 2.11
C PHE A 12 -7.94 -5.74 1.47
N VAL A 13 -7.90 -7.08 1.59
CA VAL A 13 -8.93 -7.96 1.00
C VAL A 13 -10.31 -7.67 1.60
N ARG A 14 -10.37 -7.47 2.93
CA ARG A 14 -11.61 -7.08 3.63
C ARG A 14 -12.15 -5.75 3.12
N ASN A 15 -11.31 -4.75 2.99
CA ASN A 15 -11.73 -3.43 2.52
C ASN A 15 -12.08 -3.41 1.03
N LEU A 16 -11.43 -4.22 0.21
CA LEU A 16 -11.79 -4.40 -1.19
C LEU A 16 -13.23 -4.93 -1.34
N ARG A 17 -13.65 -5.84 -0.45
CA ARG A 17 -15.05 -6.33 -0.38
C ARG A 17 -15.99 -5.23 0.11
N ARG A 18 -15.59 -4.49 1.16
CA ARG A 18 -16.38 -3.38 1.73
C ARG A 18 -16.65 -2.27 0.72
N TYR A 19 -15.67 -1.95 -0.12
CA TYR A 19 -15.73 -0.89 -1.13
C TYR A 19 -15.92 -1.46 -2.54
N SER A 20 -16.82 -2.44 -2.68
CA SER A 20 -17.06 -3.18 -3.92
C SER A 20 -17.47 -2.29 -5.09
N SER A 21 -18.18 -1.18 -4.85
CA SER A 21 -18.54 -0.18 -5.87
C SER A 21 -17.32 0.47 -6.53
N LEU A 22 -16.18 0.54 -5.83
CA LEU A 22 -14.92 1.08 -6.34
C LEU A 22 -13.95 0.00 -6.84
N LYS A 23 -14.32 -1.29 -6.76
CA LYS A 23 -13.42 -2.42 -7.05
C LYS A 23 -12.73 -2.31 -8.41
N GLY A 24 -13.43 -1.87 -9.45
CA GLY A 24 -12.84 -1.67 -10.78
C GLY A 24 -11.80 -0.54 -10.84
N ARG A 25 -11.96 0.53 -10.06
CA ARG A 25 -10.96 1.61 -9.94
C ARG A 25 -9.76 1.15 -9.11
N ILE A 26 -10.02 0.47 -8.00
CA ILE A 26 -8.99 -0.10 -7.12
C ILE A 26 -8.10 -1.08 -7.92
N LYS A 27 -8.71 -2.03 -8.65
CA LYS A 27 -8.00 -3.01 -9.47
C LYS A 27 -7.07 -2.33 -10.49
N ARG A 28 -7.58 -1.37 -11.26
CA ARG A 28 -6.76 -0.62 -12.24
C ARG A 28 -5.61 0.13 -11.58
N ARG A 29 -5.81 0.67 -10.38
CA ARG A 29 -4.73 1.36 -9.66
C ARG A 29 -3.67 0.38 -9.15
N VAL A 30 -4.09 -0.78 -8.63
CA VAL A 30 -3.21 -1.89 -8.21
C VAL A 30 -2.35 -2.37 -9.39
N GLU A 31 -2.95 -2.62 -10.56
CA GLU A 31 -2.21 -3.04 -11.76
C GLU A 31 -1.12 -2.04 -12.16
N ARG A 32 -1.42 -0.73 -12.10
CA ARG A 32 -0.42 0.32 -12.35
C ARG A 32 0.69 0.35 -11.31
N ILE A 33 0.37 0.09 -10.04
CA ILE A 33 1.36 0.03 -8.95
C ILE A 33 2.27 -1.19 -9.13
N ILE A 34 1.71 -2.34 -9.55
CA ILE A 34 2.48 -3.56 -9.87
C ILE A 34 3.43 -3.34 -11.04
N ASP A 35 3.00 -2.60 -12.05
CA ASP A 35 3.85 -2.28 -13.20
C ASP A 35 4.99 -1.31 -12.84
N ASN A 36 4.74 -0.31 -11.99
CA ASN A 36 5.77 0.56 -11.41
C ASN A 36 5.28 1.21 -10.09
N PRO A 37 5.80 0.78 -8.92
CA PRO A 37 5.28 1.21 -7.62
C PRO A 37 5.74 2.61 -7.20
N TYR A 38 6.69 3.21 -7.92
CA TYR A 38 7.20 4.55 -7.61
C TYR A 38 6.39 5.66 -8.29
N VAL A 39 5.69 5.35 -9.38
CA VAL A 39 5.00 6.35 -10.20
C VAL A 39 3.65 6.78 -9.61
N ASN A 40 3.49 8.09 -9.42
CA ASN A 40 2.29 8.72 -8.84
C ASN A 40 1.97 8.20 -7.43
N THR A 41 3.00 7.96 -6.63
CA THR A 41 2.90 7.49 -5.23
C THR A 41 3.65 8.46 -4.31
N GLU A 42 3.21 8.52 -3.07
CA GLU A 42 3.77 9.41 -2.05
C GLU A 42 4.30 8.53 -0.90
N SER A 43 5.55 8.72 -0.47
CA SER A 43 6.06 8.11 0.76
C SER A 43 5.32 8.70 1.96
N LEU A 44 4.92 7.85 2.89
CA LEU A 44 4.30 8.25 4.13
C LEU A 44 5.37 8.43 5.20
N SER A 45 5.22 9.47 6.00
CA SER A 45 5.97 9.68 7.24
C SER A 45 5.03 9.49 8.43
N ASP A 46 5.50 9.73 9.65
CA ASP A 46 4.64 9.83 10.84
C ASP A 46 3.75 11.09 10.75
N LEU A 47 2.75 11.01 9.86
CA LEU A 47 1.86 12.13 9.50
C LEU A 47 0.74 12.31 10.52
N THR A 48 0.54 11.36 11.44
CA THR A 48 -0.69 11.33 12.25
C THR A 48 -0.48 11.28 13.75
N LYS A 49 0.75 11.15 14.27
CA LYS A 49 1.04 10.94 15.72
C LYS A 49 0.25 9.78 16.35
N ARG A 50 -0.41 8.97 15.52
CA ARG A 50 -1.32 7.87 15.90
C ARG A 50 -0.82 6.54 15.39
N LEU A 51 -0.06 6.55 14.30
CA LEU A 51 0.50 5.37 13.67
C LEU A 51 1.78 5.75 12.90
N ASN A 52 2.85 5.01 13.15
CA ASN A 52 4.12 5.18 12.46
C ASN A 52 4.03 4.55 11.06
N LEU A 53 3.86 5.39 10.04
CA LEU A 53 3.73 4.95 8.64
C LEU A 53 5.05 5.03 7.87
N ILE A 54 6.18 5.15 8.56
CA ILE A 54 7.50 5.17 7.91
C ILE A 54 7.69 3.90 7.08
N GLY A 55 8.22 4.07 5.86
CA GLY A 55 8.41 2.99 4.88
C GLY A 55 7.15 2.56 4.12
N CYS A 56 5.97 3.05 4.50
CA CYS A 56 4.77 2.90 3.69
C CYS A 56 4.74 3.92 2.55
N ARG A 57 4.06 3.54 1.47
CA ARG A 57 3.65 4.44 0.38
C ARG A 57 2.14 4.51 0.27
N SER A 58 1.66 5.62 -0.27
CA SER A 58 0.28 5.78 -0.64
C SER A 58 0.10 6.12 -2.11
N ALA A 59 -1.00 5.65 -2.67
CA ALA A 59 -1.43 5.98 -4.02
C ALA A 59 -2.89 6.40 -4.02
N ARG A 60 -3.19 7.54 -4.63
CA ARG A 60 -4.57 8.02 -4.79
C ARG A 60 -5.31 7.14 -5.82
N ILE A 61 -6.55 6.78 -5.48
CA ILE A 61 -7.53 6.22 -6.42
C ILE A 61 -8.40 7.35 -6.97
N ASP A 62 -8.84 8.24 -6.08
CA ASP A 62 -9.54 9.49 -6.37
C ASP A 62 -9.21 10.52 -5.27
N GLN A 63 -10.00 11.59 -5.17
CA GLN A 63 -9.79 12.66 -4.19
C GLN A 63 -9.90 12.16 -2.73
N ASN A 64 -10.67 11.10 -2.48
CA ASN A 64 -11.01 10.65 -1.13
C ASN A 64 -10.40 9.29 -0.77
N PHE A 65 -10.11 8.43 -1.76
CA PHE A 65 -9.63 7.07 -1.54
C PHE A 65 -8.13 6.91 -1.83
N ARG A 66 -7.47 6.15 -0.96
CA ARG A 66 -6.06 5.79 -1.08
C ARG A 66 -5.85 4.29 -0.91
N ILE A 67 -4.80 3.81 -1.56
CA ILE A 67 -4.18 2.51 -1.31
C ILE A 67 -2.91 2.78 -0.51
N VAL A 68 -2.68 2.00 0.54
CA VAL A 68 -1.42 2.02 1.31
C VAL A 68 -0.72 0.67 1.11
N PHE A 69 0.57 0.72 0.84
CA PHE A 69 1.39 -0.45 0.52
C PHE A 69 2.85 -0.22 0.91
N VAL A 70 3.64 -1.29 0.96
CA VAL A 70 5.11 -1.23 1.08
C VAL A 70 5.76 -1.90 -0.13
N ILE A 71 6.96 -1.46 -0.47
CA ILE A 71 7.81 -2.08 -1.49
C ILE A 71 8.95 -2.77 -0.75
N CYS A 72 9.15 -4.08 -0.96
CA CYS A 72 10.09 -4.84 -0.14
C CYS A 72 11.54 -4.39 -0.27
N GLU A 73 11.99 -4.00 -1.47
CA GLU A 73 13.33 -3.44 -1.66
C GLU A 73 13.54 -2.08 -0.96
N GLU A 74 12.46 -1.34 -0.66
CA GLU A 74 12.53 -0.09 0.09
C GLU A 74 12.44 -0.33 1.60
N CYS A 75 11.47 -1.14 2.06
CA CYS A 75 11.24 -1.32 3.49
C CYS A 75 12.37 -2.06 4.21
N ARG A 76 13.09 -2.97 3.53
CA ARG A 76 14.26 -3.65 4.11
C ARG A 76 15.40 -2.72 4.49
N ASN A 77 15.49 -1.58 3.82
CA ASN A 77 16.50 -0.56 4.07
C ASN A 77 16.02 0.48 5.10
N LEU A 78 14.83 0.31 5.67
CA LEU A 78 14.21 1.24 6.61
C LEU A 78 13.94 0.55 7.95
N PRO A 79 14.84 0.69 8.94
CA PRO A 79 14.71 -0.01 10.22
C PRO A 79 13.45 0.38 11.02
N ASP A 80 12.91 1.57 10.79
CA ASP A 80 11.71 2.09 11.48
C ASP A 80 10.38 1.68 10.81
N CYS A 81 10.41 0.81 9.79
CA CYS A 81 9.22 0.38 9.07
C CYS A 81 8.46 -0.72 9.83
N GLU A 82 7.45 -0.32 10.61
CA GLU A 82 6.60 -1.26 11.38
C GLU A 82 5.73 -2.19 10.51
N PHE A 83 5.57 -1.87 9.22
CA PHE A 83 4.74 -2.63 8.28
C PHE A 83 5.55 -3.41 7.24
N CYS A 84 6.85 -3.63 7.49
CA CYS A 84 7.71 -4.41 6.60
C CYS A 84 7.48 -5.91 6.82
N PHE A 85 6.61 -6.53 6.00
CA PHE A 85 6.30 -7.97 6.05
C PHE A 85 7.10 -8.76 5.00
N CYS A 86 8.35 -8.39 4.79
CA CYS A 86 9.14 -8.83 3.64
C CYS A 86 10.14 -9.95 3.94
N ASP A 87 10.13 -10.60 5.10
CA ASP A 87 11.20 -11.53 5.49
C ASP A 87 11.45 -12.69 4.52
N ASN A 88 10.41 -13.18 3.84
CA ASN A 88 10.46 -14.40 3.02
C ASN A 88 10.00 -14.23 1.57
N VAL A 89 10.16 -13.02 1.01
CA VAL A 89 9.69 -12.70 -0.36
C VAL A 89 10.80 -12.05 -1.17
N PRO A 90 10.73 -11.98 -2.51
CA PRO A 90 11.72 -11.24 -3.30
C PRO A 90 11.70 -9.72 -3.05
N ASP A 91 12.79 -9.01 -3.33
CA ASP A 91 12.86 -7.53 -3.31
C ASP A 91 11.76 -6.87 -4.14
N LYS A 92 11.49 -7.44 -5.32
CA LYS A 92 10.46 -6.96 -6.26
C LYS A 92 9.06 -7.44 -5.88
N THR A 93 8.71 -7.23 -4.62
CA THR A 93 7.39 -7.55 -4.06
C THR A 93 6.77 -6.30 -3.49
N ILE A 94 5.47 -6.14 -3.73
CA ILE A 94 4.63 -5.09 -3.17
C ILE A 94 3.63 -5.76 -2.24
N ILE A 95 3.56 -5.26 -0.99
CA ILE A 95 2.59 -5.73 -0.01
C ILE A 95 1.52 -4.66 0.14
N PHE A 96 0.32 -4.95 -0.34
CA PHE A 96 -0.85 -4.08 -0.25
C PHE A 96 -1.49 -4.20 1.13
N LEU A 97 -1.31 -3.18 1.97
CA LEU A 97 -1.74 -3.17 3.37
C LEU A 97 -3.23 -2.87 3.52
N THR A 98 -3.71 -1.80 2.89
CA THR A 98 -5.13 -1.41 2.95
C THR A 98 -5.57 -0.54 1.78
N VAL A 99 -6.89 -0.40 1.64
CA VAL A 99 -7.54 0.55 0.74
C VAL A 99 -8.72 1.18 1.47
N GLY A 100 -8.90 2.48 1.34
CA GLY A 100 -10.01 3.16 1.99
C GLY A 100 -9.99 4.67 1.84
N PRO A 101 -11.00 5.37 2.42
CA PRO A 101 -10.97 6.81 2.58
C PRO A 101 -9.73 7.27 3.33
N HIS A 102 -9.21 8.46 3.01
CA HIS A 102 -8.00 9.06 3.58
C HIS A 102 -7.83 8.78 5.09
N ASP A 103 -8.81 9.18 5.90
CA ASP A 103 -8.72 9.10 7.36
C ASP A 103 -8.78 7.65 7.90
N LYS A 104 -9.35 6.72 7.12
CA LYS A 104 -9.46 5.30 7.49
C LYS A 104 -8.28 4.48 7.00
N ALA A 105 -7.67 4.88 5.89
CA ALA A 105 -6.50 4.21 5.33
C ALA A 105 -5.26 4.40 6.22
N TYR A 106 -5.16 5.51 6.95
CA TYR A 106 -4.07 5.77 7.89
C TYR A 106 -4.36 5.33 9.34
N ALA A 107 -5.57 4.87 9.61
CA ALA A 107 -5.94 4.29 10.90
C ALA A 107 -5.82 2.77 10.88
N MET A 108 -4.83 2.20 10.17
CA MET A 108 -4.61 0.75 10.09
C MET A 108 -4.48 0.17 11.50
N LYS A 109 -5.57 -0.46 11.96
CA LYS A 109 -5.68 -1.20 13.21
C LYS A 109 -6.05 -2.64 12.87
#